data_AF-A0A661PBP9-F1
#
_entry.id   AF-A0A661PBP9-F1
#
_cell.length_a   1.000
_cell.length_b   1.000
_cell.length_c   1.000
_cell.angle_alpha   90.00
_cell.angle_beta   90.00
_cell.angle_gamma   90.00
#
_symmetry.space_group_name_H-M   'P 1'
#
loop_
_entity.id
_entity.type
_entity.pdbx_description
1 polymer ?
#
loop_
_entity_poly.entity_id
_entity_poly.type
_entity_poly.pdbx_seq_one_letter_code
_entity_poly.pdbx_strand_id
1 'polypeptide(L)'
;MLPMLESRLLRTFTTVLVALLLALVAGCTGAQARAPSVPAHDQPVPPSEPRAEVVLVVDLEASQGCEERFDLALYQDRRVDLIQWDAARGSCAGRQVTIRYLSAQLDRTKLLGLVRKLVLTVRLGEDSPEREPRPKRQ
;
A
#
# COMPACT_ATOMS: atom_id res chain seq x y z
N MET A 1 -61.03 -59.33 -6.86
CA MET A 1 -59.77 -59.87 -6.31
C MET A 1 -58.69 -58.80 -6.47
N LEU A 2 -58.15 -58.35 -5.31
CA LEU A 2 -56.90 -57.60 -4.96
C LEU A 2 -55.96 -57.06 -6.07
N PRO A 3 -55.04 -56.10 -5.80
CA PRO A 3 -54.83 -55.22 -4.61
C PRO A 3 -54.54 -53.73 -4.99
N MET A 4 -54.77 -52.70 -4.16
CA MET A 4 -54.05 -52.33 -2.93
C MET A 4 -52.51 -52.19 -3.08
N LEU A 5 -51.99 -51.13 -3.72
CA LEU A 5 -50.51 -50.91 -3.72
C LEU A 5 -49.96 -49.50 -4.01
N GLU A 6 -50.70 -48.39 -3.84
CA GLU A 6 -50.17 -47.07 -4.25
C GLU A 6 -49.78 -46.08 -3.14
N SER A 7 -50.09 -46.33 -1.87
CA SER A 7 -50.05 -45.23 -0.87
C SER A 7 -48.86 -45.20 0.11
N ARG A 8 -47.85 -46.08 -0.04
CA ARG A 8 -46.72 -46.15 0.93
C ARG A 8 -45.41 -45.52 0.46
N LEU A 9 -45.23 -45.25 -0.83
CA LEU A 9 -43.95 -44.74 -1.36
C LEU A 9 -43.79 -43.21 -1.29
N LEU A 10 -44.88 -42.44 -1.17
CA LEU A 10 -44.79 -40.97 -1.23
C LEU A 10 -44.38 -40.30 0.09
N ARG A 11 -44.47 -41.01 1.23
CA ARG A 11 -44.20 -40.43 2.57
C ARG A 11 -42.75 -40.59 3.06
N THR A 12 -41.97 -41.50 2.48
CA THR A 12 -40.57 -41.72 2.88
C THR A 12 -39.59 -40.80 2.16
N PHE A 13 -39.93 -40.30 0.98
CA PHE A 13 -39.05 -39.37 0.25
C PHE A 13 -39.00 -37.97 0.84
N THR A 14 -40.10 -37.51 1.46
CA THR A 14 -40.18 -36.17 2.04
C THR A 14 -39.37 -36.01 3.32
N THR A 15 -39.22 -37.06 4.13
CA THR A 15 -38.46 -36.99 5.39
C THR A 15 -36.94 -36.96 5.16
N VAL A 16 -36.43 -37.66 4.14
CA VAL A 16 -35.00 -37.64 3.79
C VAL A 16 -34.58 -36.28 3.24
N LEU A 17 -35.43 -35.64 2.43
CA LEU A 17 -35.13 -34.32 1.87
C LEU A 17 -35.05 -33.22 2.95
N VAL A 18 -35.94 -33.26 3.94
CA VAL A 18 -35.95 -32.29 5.05
C VAL A 18 -34.76 -32.49 6.00
N ALA A 19 -34.36 -33.73 6.27
CA ALA A 19 -33.17 -34.03 7.07
C ALA A 19 -31.87 -33.58 6.38
N LEU A 20 -31.78 -33.71 5.05
CA LEU A 20 -30.64 -33.24 4.27
C LEU A 20 -30.55 -31.70 4.26
N LEU A 21 -31.69 -31.01 4.13
CA LEU A 21 -31.76 -29.55 4.18
C LEU A 21 -31.34 -28.99 5.54
N LEU A 22 -31.70 -29.63 6.66
CA LEU A 22 -31.30 -29.20 8.00
C LEU A 22 -29.79 -29.40 8.28
N ALA A 23 -29.15 -30.41 7.69
CA ALA A 23 -27.71 -30.63 7.85
C ALA A 23 -26.85 -29.59 7.11
N LEU A 24 -27.38 -28.97 6.04
CA LEU A 24 -26.67 -27.93 5.28
C LEU A 24 -26.65 -26.56 5.98
N VAL A 25 -27.61 -26.27 6.88
CA VAL A 25 -27.68 -24.96 7.58
C VAL A 25 -26.73 -24.90 8.79
N ALA A 26 -26.33 -26.05 9.35
CA ALA A 26 -25.45 -26.12 10.52
C ALA A 26 -23.94 -25.99 10.19
N GLY A 27 -23.56 -25.92 8.91
CA GLY A 27 -22.16 -25.83 8.47
C GLY A 27 -21.57 -24.41 8.39
N CYS A 28 -22.36 -23.37 8.63
CA CYS A 28 -21.93 -21.96 8.45
C CYS A 28 -21.78 -21.18 9.77
N THR A 29 -21.63 -21.85 10.90
CA THR A 29 -21.33 -21.20 12.19
C THR A 29 -19.96 -21.58 12.68
N GLY A 30 -18.97 -20.70 12.49
CA GLY A 30 -17.73 -20.78 13.26
C GLY A 30 -16.42 -20.57 12.52
N ALA A 31 -16.38 -19.94 11.35
CA ALA A 31 -15.15 -19.30 10.91
C ALA A 31 -15.11 -17.89 11.53
N GLN A 32 -14.52 -17.76 12.73
CA GLN A 32 -14.02 -16.45 13.15
C GLN A 32 -12.97 -16.05 12.12
N ALA A 33 -13.40 -15.29 11.11
CA ALA A 33 -12.50 -14.65 10.17
C ALA A 33 -11.62 -13.71 11.01
N ARG A 34 -10.41 -14.18 11.30
CA ARG A 34 -9.34 -13.34 11.84
C ARG A 34 -9.23 -12.18 10.86
N ALA A 35 -9.59 -10.97 11.30
CA ALA A 35 -9.56 -9.80 10.45
C ALA A 35 -8.19 -9.77 9.74
N PRO A 36 -8.15 -9.64 8.40
CA PRO A 36 -6.90 -9.63 7.69
C PRO A 36 -6.01 -8.55 8.31
N SER A 37 -4.84 -8.96 8.81
CA SER A 37 -3.85 -8.02 9.28
C SER A 37 -3.43 -7.19 8.08
N VAL A 38 -3.92 -5.96 8.00
CA VAL A 38 -3.55 -5.01 6.95
C VAL A 38 -2.03 -4.89 6.99
N PRO A 39 -1.31 -5.20 5.88
CA PRO A 39 0.12 -4.98 5.80
C PRO A 39 0.39 -3.56 6.25
N ALA A 40 1.34 -3.38 7.15
CA ALA A 40 1.45 -2.08 7.80
C ALA A 40 1.83 -0.95 6.79
N HIS A 41 2.22 -1.27 5.55
CA HIS A 41 2.44 -0.31 4.44
C HIS A 41 1.13 0.35 3.97
N ASP A 42 -0.02 -0.30 4.19
CA ASP A 42 -1.32 0.16 3.73
C ASP A 42 -2.07 0.94 4.82
N GLN A 43 -1.43 1.21 5.97
CA GLN A 43 -2.02 2.04 7.01
C GLN A 43 -1.91 3.51 6.64
N PRO A 44 -3.02 4.28 6.67
CA PRO A 44 -2.98 5.71 6.39
C PRO A 44 -2.05 6.44 7.37
N VAL A 45 -1.20 7.32 6.85
CA VAL A 45 -0.41 8.23 7.69
C VAL A 45 -1.34 9.31 8.28
N PRO A 46 -1.33 9.56 9.60
CA PRO A 46 -2.14 10.61 10.19
C PRO A 46 -1.91 11.99 9.56
N PRO A 47 -2.96 12.82 9.40
CA PRO A 47 -2.80 14.16 8.84
C PRO A 47 -2.00 15.09 9.77
N SER A 48 -1.97 14.81 11.07
CA SER A 48 -1.19 15.56 12.06
C SER A 48 0.32 15.26 12.03
N GLU A 49 0.76 14.23 11.29
CA GLU A 49 2.18 13.88 11.22
C GLU A 49 2.98 14.99 10.50
N PRO A 50 4.08 15.50 11.10
CA PRO A 50 4.91 16.54 10.49
C PRO A 50 5.56 16.06 9.19
N ARG A 51 5.46 16.89 8.14
CA ARG A 51 6.04 16.63 6.82
C ARG A 51 7.04 17.72 6.45
N ALA A 52 8.11 17.33 5.78
CA ALA A 52 9.06 18.23 5.15
C ALA A 52 9.26 17.82 3.68
N GLU A 53 9.75 18.75 2.86
CA GLU A 53 9.99 18.54 1.44
C GLU A 53 11.44 18.86 1.09
N VAL A 54 12.00 18.12 0.13
CA VAL A 54 13.29 18.42 -0.48
C VAL A 54 13.14 18.35 -1.99
N VAL A 55 13.72 19.33 -2.67
CA VAL A 55 13.80 19.37 -4.14
C VAL A 55 15.20 18.95 -4.54
N LEU A 56 15.31 17.95 -5.41
CA LEU A 56 16.57 17.39 -5.88
C LEU A 56 16.62 17.40 -7.40
N VAL A 57 17.83 17.47 -7.94
CA VAL A 57 18.12 17.14 -9.33
C VAL A 57 18.94 15.85 -9.35
N VAL A 58 18.47 14.83 -10.04
CA VAL A 58 19.07 13.48 -10.03
C VAL A 58 19.39 12.99 -11.44
N ASP A 59 20.47 12.22 -11.52
CA ASP A 59 20.78 11.38 -12.68
C ASP A 59 20.51 9.92 -12.32
N LEU A 60 19.54 9.31 -12.99
CA LEU A 60 19.19 7.89 -12.86
C LEU A 60 19.95 7.07 -13.91
N GLU A 61 20.12 5.78 -13.62
CA GLU A 61 20.59 4.83 -14.63
C GLU A 61 19.57 4.75 -15.77
N ALA A 62 20.05 4.86 -17.02
CA ALA A 62 19.22 4.87 -18.20
C ALA A 62 18.52 3.53 -18.39
N SER A 63 17.20 3.53 -18.18
CA SER A 63 16.34 2.37 -18.38
C SER A 63 14.93 2.83 -18.76
N GLN A 64 14.16 1.94 -19.37
CA GLN A 64 12.71 2.15 -19.46
C GLN A 64 12.14 2.23 -18.04
N GLY A 65 11.33 3.26 -17.75
CA GLY A 65 10.73 3.45 -16.43
C GLY A 65 11.73 3.75 -15.30
N CYS A 66 12.84 4.45 -15.58
CA CYS A 66 13.83 4.80 -14.55
C CYS A 66 13.21 5.54 -13.34
N GLU A 67 12.25 6.44 -13.57
CA GLU A 67 11.48 7.14 -12.53
C GLU A 67 10.67 6.16 -11.67
N GLU A 68 9.92 5.25 -12.31
CA GLU A 68 9.12 4.24 -11.61
C GLU A 68 10.00 3.31 -10.75
N ARG A 69 11.15 2.88 -11.27
CA ARG A 69 12.10 2.07 -10.51
C ARG A 69 12.66 2.82 -9.30
N PHE A 70 12.95 4.11 -9.45
CA PHE A 70 13.37 4.96 -8.33
C PHE A 70 12.25 5.08 -7.29
N ASP A 71 11.02 5.37 -7.72
CA ASP A 71 9.86 5.54 -6.85
C ASP A 71 9.61 4.27 -6.04
N LEU A 72 9.54 3.12 -6.71
CA LEU A 72 9.33 1.82 -6.06
C LEU A 72 10.43 1.48 -5.06
N ALA A 73 11.69 1.80 -5.36
CA ALA A 73 12.80 1.55 -4.45
C ALA A 73 12.75 2.48 -3.23
N LEU A 74 12.43 3.76 -3.44
CA LEU A 74 12.41 4.75 -2.36
C LEU A 74 11.18 4.56 -1.44
N TYR A 75 10.01 4.21 -1.98
CA TYR A 75 8.80 3.91 -1.19
C TYR A 75 8.89 2.66 -0.32
N GLN A 76 9.97 1.86 -0.45
CA GLN A 76 10.25 0.81 0.55
C GLN A 76 10.47 1.40 1.94
N ASP A 77 10.92 2.66 2.03
CA ASP A 77 10.96 3.41 3.28
C ASP A 77 9.65 4.16 3.51
N ARG A 78 8.85 3.69 4.48
CA ARG A 78 7.52 4.26 4.80
C ARG A 78 7.54 5.69 5.32
N ARG A 79 8.72 6.22 5.62
CA ARG A 79 8.88 7.61 6.04
C ARG A 79 8.88 8.56 4.85
N VAL A 80 8.90 8.04 3.62
CA VAL A 80 8.67 8.79 2.38
C VAL A 80 7.16 8.79 2.10
N ASP A 81 6.58 9.97 1.99
CA ASP A 81 5.13 10.18 1.84
C ASP A 81 4.74 10.43 0.38
N LEU A 82 5.51 11.24 -0.35
CA LEU A 82 5.21 11.59 -1.73
C LEU A 82 6.49 11.84 -2.52
N ILE A 83 6.50 11.37 -3.76
CA ILE A 83 7.52 11.68 -4.77
C ILE A 83 6.80 12.29 -5.96
N GLN A 84 7.28 13.47 -6.39
CA GLN A 84 6.72 14.20 -7.52
C GLN A 84 7.83 14.63 -8.47
N TRP A 85 7.73 14.19 -9.72
CA TRP A 85 8.65 14.53 -10.79
C TRP A 85 8.24 15.81 -11.52
N ASP A 86 9.21 16.51 -12.08
CA ASP A 86 8.94 17.59 -13.03
C ASP A 86 8.30 17.05 -14.32
N ALA A 87 7.51 17.89 -14.99
CA ALA A 87 6.67 17.47 -16.10
C ALA A 87 7.43 17.06 -17.38
N ALA A 88 8.75 17.27 -17.45
CA ALA A 88 9.53 16.74 -18.56
C ALA A 88 9.44 15.20 -18.58
N ARG A 89 9.51 14.60 -19.77
CA ARG A 89 9.33 13.15 -19.94
C ARG A 89 10.49 12.59 -20.76
N GLY A 90 10.86 11.34 -20.48
CA GLY A 90 11.76 10.58 -21.35
C GLY A 90 13.25 10.82 -21.16
N SER A 91 13.67 11.62 -20.16
CA SER A 91 15.07 11.67 -19.72
C SER A 91 15.21 10.94 -18.39
N CYS A 92 16.33 10.23 -18.20
CA CYS A 92 16.73 9.71 -16.88
C CYS A 92 17.79 10.61 -16.22
N ALA A 93 18.33 11.59 -16.93
CA ALA A 93 19.36 12.50 -16.44
C ALA A 93 18.80 13.90 -16.18
N GLY A 94 19.34 14.57 -15.17
CA GLY A 94 19.01 15.94 -14.79
C GLY A 94 17.55 16.12 -14.36
N ARG A 95 16.89 15.06 -13.86
CA ARG A 95 15.47 15.06 -13.53
C ARG A 95 15.24 15.74 -12.19
N GLN A 96 14.24 16.61 -12.12
CA GLN A 96 13.91 17.28 -10.87
C GLN A 96 12.83 16.47 -10.14
N VAL A 97 13.08 16.19 -8.87
CA VAL A 97 12.18 15.44 -8.01
C VAL A 97 11.96 16.17 -6.70
N THR A 98 10.70 16.32 -6.33
CA THR A 98 10.28 16.80 -5.01
C THR A 98 9.89 15.60 -4.16
N ILE A 99 10.55 15.44 -3.02
CA ILE A 99 10.31 14.33 -2.11
C ILE A 99 9.76 14.89 -0.79
N ARG A 100 8.53 14.49 -0.44
CA ARG A 100 7.93 14.75 0.85
C ARG A 100 8.14 13.56 1.78
N TYR A 101 8.53 13.84 3.01
CA TYR A 101 8.85 12.82 4.01
C TYR A 101 8.39 13.21 5.42
N LEU A 102 8.23 12.21 6.28
CA LEU A 102 7.79 12.36 7.67
C LEU A 102 8.96 12.81 8.54
N SER A 103 9.06 14.12 8.78
CA SER A 103 10.25 14.75 9.37
C SER A 103 10.47 14.39 10.84
N ALA A 104 9.45 13.86 11.53
CA ALA A 104 9.59 13.33 12.88
C ALA A 104 10.38 12.00 12.92
N GLN A 105 10.48 11.28 11.79
CA GLN A 105 11.01 9.91 11.73
C GLN A 105 12.20 9.76 10.76
N LEU A 106 12.31 10.67 9.79
CA LEU A 106 13.38 10.70 8.79
C LEU A 106 13.92 12.13 8.71
N ASP A 107 15.21 12.29 8.97
CA ASP A 107 15.90 13.56 8.74
C ASP A 107 16.41 13.66 7.29
N ARG A 108 16.66 14.89 6.84
CA ARG A 108 17.10 15.19 5.47
C ARG A 108 18.39 14.45 5.10
N THR A 109 19.34 14.37 6.03
CA THR A 109 20.64 13.73 5.79
C THR A 109 20.48 12.25 5.50
N LYS A 110 19.65 11.54 6.27
CA LYS A 110 19.32 10.14 6.04
C LYS A 110 18.58 9.95 4.73
N LEU A 111 17.60 10.80 4.41
CA LEU A 111 16.89 10.75 3.13
C LEU A 111 17.87 10.88 1.95
N LEU A 112 18.77 11.86 1.98
CA LEU A 112 19.81 12.01 0.95
C LEU A 112 20.72 10.78 0.88
N GLY A 113 21.01 10.14 2.01
CA GLY A 113 21.74 8.87 2.06
C GLY A 113 21.02 7.72 1.38
N LEU A 114 19.68 7.66 1.46
CA LEU A 114 18.86 6.69 0.72
C LEU A 114 18.89 6.98 -0.78
N VAL A 115 18.62 8.23 -1.17
CA VAL A 115 18.61 8.66 -2.58
C VAL A 115 19.94 8.38 -3.28
N ARG A 116 21.07 8.69 -2.63
CA ARG A 116 22.42 8.43 -3.18
C ARG A 116 22.70 6.97 -3.53
N LYS A 117 21.97 6.02 -2.92
CA LYS A 117 22.11 4.58 -3.25
C LYS A 117 21.33 4.19 -4.50
N LEU A 118 20.38 5.00 -4.94
CA LEU A 118 19.45 4.71 -6.03
C LEU A 118 19.80 5.45 -7.33
N VAL A 119 20.68 6.45 -7.27
CA VAL A 119 20.97 7.37 -8.38
C VAL A 119 22.47 7.44 -8.66
N LEU A 120 22.83 7.85 -9.87
CA LEU A 120 24.22 8.07 -10.27
C LEU A 120 24.76 9.37 -9.67
N THR A 121 23.96 10.45 -9.73
CA THR A 121 24.30 11.74 -9.13
C THR A 121 23.07 12.38 -8.49
N VAL A 122 23.30 13.22 -7.47
CA VAL A 122 22.26 14.00 -6.81
C VAL A 122 22.78 15.38 -6.44
N ARG A 123 21.95 16.39 -6.68
CA ARG A 123 22.19 17.79 -6.30
C ARG A 123 20.93 18.35 -5.66
N LEU A 124 21.09 19.34 -4.79
CA LEU A 124 19.95 20.10 -4.27
C LEU A 124 19.41 21.00 -5.39
N GLY A 125 18.09 21.05 -5.55
CA GLY A 125 17.42 22.00 -6.42
C GLY A 125 17.43 23.41 -5.83
N GLU A 126 17.39 24.42 -6.69
CA GLU A 126 17.44 25.84 -6.30
C GLU A 126 16.25 26.26 -5.43
N ASP A 127 15.10 25.59 -5.59
CA ASP A 127 13.86 25.90 -4.87
C ASP A 127 13.67 25.10 -3.58
N SER A 128 14.66 24.35 -3.09
CA SER A 128 14.47 23.48 -1.94
C SER A 128 14.18 24.31 -0.68
N PRO A 129 12.94 24.31 -0.14
CA PRO A 129 12.61 25.17 0.99
C PRO A 129 13.27 24.59 2.24
N GLU A 130 14.33 25.22 2.72
CA GLU A 130 14.91 24.91 4.03
C GLU A 130 13.99 25.44 5.13
N ARG A 131 12.83 24.79 5.32
CA ARG A 131 11.90 25.04 6.44
C ARG A 131 11.75 23.79 7.27
N GLU A 132 12.84 23.41 7.93
CA GLU A 132 12.71 22.57 9.11
C GLU A 132 12.04 23.42 10.21
N PRO A 133 10.89 23.00 10.79
CA PRO A 133 10.27 23.75 11.86
C PRO A 133 11.21 23.73 13.07
N ARG A 134 11.91 24.86 13.31
CA ARG A 134 12.74 25.00 14.53
C ARG A 134 11.84 24.74 15.73
N PRO A 135 12.22 23.84 16.65
CA PRO A 135 11.49 23.67 17.89
C PRO A 135 11.50 25.00 18.64
N LYS A 136 10.30 25.54 18.94
CA LYS A 136 10.16 26.70 19.84
C LYS A 136 10.70 26.26 21.20
N ARG A 137 11.89 26.75 21.61
CA ARG A 137 12.34 26.63 22.99
C ARG A 137 11.33 27.37 23.87
N GLN A 138 10.69 26.65 24.77
CA GLN A 138 9.94 27.22 25.90
C GLN A 138 10.92 27.63 26.99
#